data_AF-U4LT46-F1
#
_entry.id   AF-U4LT46-F1
#
_cell.length_a   1.000
_cell.length_b   1.000
_cell.length_c   1.000
_cell.angle_alpha   90.00
_cell.angle_beta   90.00
_cell.angle_gamma   90.00
#
_symmetry.space_group_name_H-M   'P 1'
#
loop_
_entity.id
_entity.type
_entity.pdbx_description
1 polymer ?
#
loop_
_entity_poly.entity_id
_entity_poly.type
_entity_poly.pdbx_seq_one_letter_code
_entity_poly.pdbx_strand_id
1 'polypeptide(L)' 'MPEPSHGGLRMLSLDGGGVRGISELVILNELMLRIQHRLQLSELPKPCQYFDIIGGTSTGG' A
#
# COMPACT_ATOMS: atom_id res chain seq x y z
N MET A 1 16.56 6.06 -6.66
CA MET A 1 15.40 5.34 -7.22
C MET A 1 15.80 3.87 -7.26
N PRO A 2 15.13 2.94 -6.57
CA PRO A 2 15.47 1.53 -6.70
C PRO A 2 15.10 1.07 -8.13
N GLU A 3 16.02 0.38 -8.80
CA GLU A 3 15.83 -0.22 -10.13
C GLU A 3 14.65 -1.21 -10.14
N PRO A 4 13.83 -1.27 -11.20
CA PRO A 4 12.74 -2.23 -11.30
C PRO A 4 13.31 -3.62 -11.55
N SER A 5 13.48 -4.39 -10.47
CA SER A 5 13.68 -5.85 -10.57
C SER A 5 12.51 -6.46 -11.35
N HIS A 6 12.77 -7.49 -12.16
CA HIS A 6 11.84 -8.19 -13.07
C HIS A 6 10.67 -8.93 -12.35
N GLY A 7 10.12 -8.38 -11.27
CA GLY A 7 8.97 -8.87 -10.53
C GLY A 7 7.66 -8.39 -11.18
N GLY A 8 6.65 -9.25 -11.18
CA GLY A 8 5.35 -8.95 -11.77
C GLY A 8 4.69 -7.68 -11.21
N LEU A 9 3.74 -7.16 -11.97
CA LEU A 9 2.97 -5.96 -11.65
C LEU A 9 2.30 -6.07 -10.26
N ARG A 10 2.52 -5.08 -9.39
CA ARG A 10 1.92 -5.01 -8.05
C ARG A 10 0.82 -3.97 -8.03
N MET A 11 -0.42 -4.44 -7.86
CA MET A 11 -1.60 -3.58 -7.81
C MET A 11 -2.20 -3.55 -6.40
N LEU A 12 -2.56 -2.35 -5.95
CA LEU A 12 -3.36 -2.09 -4.76
C LEU A 12 -4.75 -1.61 -5.18
N SER A 13 -5.80 -2.30 -4.71
CA SER A 13 -7.19 -1.90 -4.91
C SER A 13 -7.84 -1.63 -3.54
N LEU A 14 -8.50 -0.49 -3.40
CA LEU A 14 -9.21 -0.07 -2.20
C LEU A 14 -10.71 0.05 -2.50
N ASP A 15 -11.54 -0.69 -1.78
CA ASP A 15 -12.97 -0.78 -2.10
C ASP A 15 -13.77 0.39 -1.50
N GLY A 16 -14.95 0.64 -2.07
CA GLY A 16 -15.86 1.66 -1.57
C GLY A 16 -16.59 1.18 -0.31
N GLY A 17 -16.14 1.61 0.87
CA GLY A 17 -16.66 1.16 2.17
C GLY A 17 -17.46 2.18 3.00
N GLY A 18 -17.45 3.47 2.65
CA GLY A 18 -17.99 4.53 3.51
C GLY A 18 -17.16 4.68 4.78
N VAL A 19 -17.79 4.79 5.96
CA VAL A 19 -17.08 4.83 7.26
C VAL A 19 -16.24 3.57 7.54
N ARG A 20 -16.54 2.45 6.86
CA ARG A 20 -15.76 1.21 6.96
C ARG A 20 -14.42 1.29 6.21
N GLY A 21 -14.17 2.33 5.41
CA GLY A 21 -12.87 2.56 4.79
C GLY A 21 -11.73 2.76 5.82
N ILE A 22 -12.07 3.11 7.08
CA ILE A 22 -11.08 3.20 8.16
C ILE A 22 -10.43 1.85 8.43
N SER A 23 -11.15 0.73 8.35
CA SER A 23 -10.52 -0.58 8.55
C SER A 23 -9.53 -0.91 7.44
N GLU A 24 -9.80 -0.50 6.20
CA GLU A 24 -8.89 -0.70 5.06
C GLU A 24 -7.61 0.13 5.24
N LEU A 25 -7.73 1.38 5.70
CA LEU A 25 -6.58 2.22 6.03
C LEU A 25 -5.74 1.64 7.17
N VAL A 26 -6.37 1.09 8.21
CA VAL A 26 -5.66 0.41 9.31
C VAL A 26 -4.90 -0.81 8.78
N ILE A 27 -5.54 -1.64 7.94
CA ILE A 27 -4.89 -2.80 7.33
C ILE A 27 -3.71 -2.37 6.45
N LEU A 28 -3.89 -1.33 5.63
CA LEU A 28 -2.84 -0.81 4.76
C LEU A 28 -1.66 -0.26 5.58
N ASN A 29 -1.93 0.48 6.67
CA ASN A 29 -0.90 0.98 7.57
C ASN A 29 -0.10 -0.16 8.22
N GLU A 30 -0.77 -1.19 8.72
CA GLU A 30 -0.11 -2.38 9.28
C GLU A 30 0.72 -3.13 8.23
N LEU A 31 0.25 -3.20 6.98
CA LEU A 31 1.02 -3.76 5.88
C LEU A 31 2.32 -2.98 5.64
N MET A 32 2.25 -1.64 5.57
CA MET A 32 3.43 -0.81 5.35
C MET A 32 4.42 -0.89 6.53
N LEU A 33 3.92 -0.97 7.77
CA LEU A 33 4.76 -1.19 8.96
C LEU A 33 5.48 -2.53 8.92
N ARG A 34 4.80 -3.60 8.49
CA ARG A 34 5.44 -4.92 8.32
C ARG A 34 6.51 -4.89 7.23
N ILE A 35 6.29 -4.16 6.14
CA ILE A 35 7.30 -3.98 5.08
C ILE A 35 8.51 -3.23 5.65
N GLN A 36 8.28 -2.13 6.38
CA GLN A 36 9.34 -1.37 7.05
C GLN A 36 10.19 -2.28 7.94
N HIS A 37 9.56 -3.05 8.81
CA HIS A 37 10.25 -3.93 9.76
C HIS A 37 11.01 -5.06 9.05
N ARG A 38 10.38 -5.70 8.05
CA ARG A 38 11.00 -6.81 7.31
C ARG A 38 12.19 -6.38 6.46
N LEU A 39 12.15 -5.18 5.90
CA LEU A 39 13.22 -4.63 5.06
C LEU A 39 14.15 -3.69 5.83
N GLN A 40 13.94 -3.54 7.14
CA GLN A 40 14.74 -2.69 8.04
C GLN A 40 14.89 -1.25 7.53
N LEU A 41 13.79 -0.70 7.02
CA LEU A 41 13.78 0.67 6.49
C LEU A 41 13.78 1.69 7.64
N SER A 42 14.55 2.75 7.47
CA SER A 42 14.63 3.85 8.44
C SER A 42 13.30 4.60 8.61
N GLU A 43 12.46 4.58 7.57
CA GLU A 43 11.20 5.31 7.52
C GLU A 43 10.07 4.41 7.05
N LEU A 44 8.84 4.75 7.44
CA LEU A 44 7.64 4.05 6.98
C LEU A 44 7.50 4.26 5.46
N PRO A 45 7.57 3.20 4.65
CA PRO A 45 7.44 3.34 3.21
C PRO A 45 6.03 3.77 2.82
N LYS A 46 5.95 4.58 1.77
CA LYS A 46 4.68 4.97 1.14
C LYS A 46 4.19 3.84 0.22
N PRO A 47 2.88 3.58 0.14
CA PRO A 47 2.32 2.56 -0.76
C PRO A 47 2.79 2.73 -2.23
N CYS A 48 2.89 3.96 -2.73
CA CYS A 48 3.33 4.25 -4.10
C CYS A 48 4.80 3.88 -4.40
N GLN A 49 5.60 3.53 -3.38
CA GLN A 49 6.95 3.00 -3.59
C GLN A 49 6.95 1.49 -3.85
N TYR A 50 5.83 0.80 -3.60
CA TYR A 50 5.70 -0.66 -3.68
C TYR A 50 4.63 -1.13 -4.66
N PHE A 51 3.60 -0.32 -4.90
CA PHE A 51 2.53 -0.63 -5.83
C PHE A 51 2.64 0.24 -7.08
N ASP A 52 2.66 -0.41 -8.23
CA ASP A 52 2.76 0.23 -9.54
C ASP A 52 1.43 0.87 -9.94
N ILE A 53 0.32 0.25 -9.48
CA ILE A 53 -1.04 0.74 -9.69
C ILE A 53 -1.73 0.80 -8.34
N ILE A 54 -2.32 1.95 -8.03
CA ILE A 54 -3.19 2.14 -6.88
C ILE A 54 -4.52 2.64 -7.41
N GLY A 55 -5.58 1.88 -7.18
CA GLY A 55 -6.94 2.23 -7.57
C GLY A 55 -7.88 2.12 -6.37
N GLY A 56 -8.92 2.94 -6.36
CA GLY A 56 -9.98 2.79 -5.39
C GLY A 56 -11.29 3.41 -5.86
N THR A 57 -12.38 3.04 -5.18
CA THR A 57 -13.72 3.54 -5.49
C THR A 57 -14.33 4.23 -4.28
N SER A 58 -15.03 5.36 -4.48
CA SER A 58 -15.65 6.15 -3.39
C SER A 58 -14.65 6.54 -2.30
N THR A 59 -14.81 6.09 -1.05
CA THR A 59 -13.90 6.38 0.07
C THR A 59 -12.54 5.68 -0.01
N GLY A 60 -12.39 4.70 -0.90
CA GLY A 60 -11.12 4.04 -1.17
C GLY A 60 -10.25 4.74 -2.23
N GLY A 61 -10.81 5.72 -2.96
CA GLY A 61 -10.10 6.49 -4.00
C GLY A 61 -9.40 7.74 -3.48
#